data_AF-A0A919NL78-F1
#
_entry.id   AF-A0A919NL78-F1
#
_cell.length_a   1.000
_cell.length_b   1.000
_cell.length_c   1.000
_cell.angle_alpha   90.00
_cell.angle_beta   90.00
_cell.angle_gamma   90.00
#
_symmetry.space_group_name_H-M   'P 1'
#
loop_
_entity.id
_entity.type
_entity.pdbx_description
1 polymer ?
#
loop_
_entity_poly.entity_id
_entity_poly.type
_entity_poly.pdbx_seq_one_letter_code
_entity_poly.pdbx_strand_id
1 'polypeptide(L)'
;MTELFAVRATAHRIAALAGREAAVAVLAEHDGWCRLRTDPQAVGAATRAAAFALHDEPELTVTGYRPDGEVAHGGEAALPGGGALLRQALVHDEPRYTAAARLTDACRALGVPPELLLDRPPRHAPLPVPRSGLVLVGLDPAAAAADAVLTGQSSWTVPFTPKWSLHLWDGAGRPTPYTTAAYVLAGRNPAVALWWSAREAGLLVVHGSKLVAGHQWGDWAPITPESTAEAGRVLAADFGVPDQALSLTALLRRRDLAPTQAMTSLVALLGLPDAGLGRRSADALAAWSAGVLGAVRTPHKTGLAAIRHAVREAR
;
A
#
# COMPACT_ATOMS: atom_id res chain seq x y z
N MET A 1 -14.69 22.31 -17.78
CA MET A 1 -13.75 22.76 -16.74
C MET A 1 -13.37 21.62 -15.82
N THR A 2 -12.15 21.13 -15.98
CA THR A 2 -11.60 20.07 -15.12
C THR A 2 -10.45 20.67 -14.32
N GLU A 3 -10.70 20.88 -13.03
CA GLU A 3 -9.73 21.40 -12.08
C GLU A 3 -9.44 20.35 -11.00
N LEU A 4 -8.17 20.27 -10.61
CA LEU A 4 -7.72 19.46 -9.49
C LEU A 4 -6.86 20.29 -8.54
N PHE A 5 -7.34 20.46 -7.31
CA PHE A 5 -6.56 20.96 -6.19
C PHE A 5 -6.18 19.76 -5.31
N ALA A 6 -4.89 19.44 -5.22
CA ALA A 6 -4.39 18.29 -4.47
C ALA A 6 -3.37 18.70 -3.42
N VAL A 7 -3.37 18.03 -2.27
CA VAL A 7 -2.36 18.21 -1.20
C VAL A 7 -1.96 16.87 -0.61
N ARG A 8 -0.67 16.67 -0.33
CA ARG A 8 -0.14 15.43 0.28
C ARG A 8 -0.31 15.41 1.80
N ALA A 9 -1.57 15.50 2.24
CA ALA A 9 -1.95 15.42 3.63
C ALA A 9 -3.30 14.70 3.75
N THR A 10 -3.49 13.92 4.81
CA THR A 10 -4.78 13.29 5.13
C THR A 10 -5.77 14.31 5.68
N ALA A 11 -7.08 14.04 5.59
CA ALA A 11 -8.09 14.93 6.15
C ALA A 11 -7.89 15.18 7.66
N HIS A 12 -7.41 14.17 8.39
CA HIS A 12 -7.04 14.29 9.79
C HIS A 12 -5.91 15.30 10.01
N ARG A 13 -4.84 15.21 9.22
CA ARG A 13 -3.70 16.15 9.32
C ARG A 13 -4.12 17.58 8.96
N ILE A 14 -4.96 17.73 7.93
CA ILE A 14 -5.53 19.04 7.54
C ILE A 14 -6.35 19.61 8.69
N ALA A 15 -7.26 18.84 9.28
CA ALA A 15 -8.08 19.28 10.41
C ALA A 15 -7.23 19.71 11.63
N ALA A 16 -6.14 18.98 11.89
CA ALA A 16 -5.26 19.23 13.03
C ALA A 16 -4.36 20.46 12.84
N LEU A 17 -3.90 20.74 11.62
CA LEU A 17 -2.87 21.77 11.36
C LEU A 17 -3.39 23.00 10.62
N ALA A 18 -4.38 22.83 9.73
CA ALA A 18 -5.00 23.91 8.95
C ALA A 18 -6.41 24.26 9.46
N GLY A 19 -6.91 23.54 10.48
CA GLY A 19 -8.21 23.78 11.09
C GLY A 19 -9.37 23.00 10.46
N ARG A 20 -10.50 22.95 11.16
CA ARG A 20 -11.69 22.19 10.73
C ARG A 20 -12.32 22.74 9.45
N GLU A 21 -12.28 24.05 9.24
CA GLU A 21 -12.83 24.68 8.03
C GLU A 21 -12.09 24.20 6.77
N ALA A 22 -10.76 24.12 6.81
CA ALA A 22 -9.96 23.56 5.73
C ALA A 22 -10.29 22.08 5.46
N ALA A 23 -10.58 21.30 6.52
CA ALA A 23 -10.97 19.89 6.36
C ALA A 23 -12.35 19.72 5.68
N VAL A 24 -13.27 20.68 5.83
CA VAL A 24 -14.58 20.68 5.13
C VAL A 24 -14.44 20.93 3.63
N ALA A 25 -13.30 21.49 3.18
CA ALA A 25 -12.97 21.64 1.78
C ALA A 25 -12.46 20.34 1.13
N VAL A 26 -12.16 19.28 1.91
CA VAL A 26 -11.73 17.98 1.36
C VAL A 26 -12.89 17.31 0.65
N LEU A 27 -12.71 17.07 -0.66
CA LEU A 27 -13.65 16.37 -1.53
C LEU A 27 -13.38 14.86 -1.55
N ALA A 28 -12.10 14.48 -1.42
CA ALA A 28 -11.64 13.10 -1.52
C ALA A 28 -10.29 12.88 -0.84
N GLU A 29 -10.00 11.63 -0.47
CA GLU A 29 -8.70 11.20 0.03
C GLU A 29 -8.28 9.89 -0.66
N HIS A 30 -7.01 9.78 -1.07
CA HIS A 30 -6.42 8.59 -1.68
C HIS A 30 -4.91 8.56 -1.42
N ASP A 31 -4.35 7.46 -0.90
CA ASP A 31 -2.90 7.27 -0.66
C ASP A 31 -2.19 8.45 0.02
N GLY A 32 -2.83 9.04 1.03
CA GLY A 32 -2.29 10.17 1.80
C GLY A 32 -2.36 11.52 1.07
N TRP A 33 -3.03 11.58 -0.07
CA TRP A 33 -3.40 12.80 -0.78
C TRP A 33 -4.86 13.15 -0.55
N CYS A 34 -5.18 14.45 -0.45
CA CYS A 34 -6.54 14.97 -0.47
C CYS A 34 -6.78 15.82 -1.71
N ARG A 35 -7.96 15.66 -2.33
CA ARG A 35 -8.52 16.64 -3.28
C ARG A 35 -9.30 17.69 -2.50
N LEU A 36 -9.10 18.96 -2.84
CA LEU A 36 -9.75 20.10 -2.21
C LEU A 36 -10.74 20.78 -3.16
N ARG A 37 -11.72 21.48 -2.59
CA ARG A 37 -12.66 22.35 -3.30
C ARG A 37 -12.04 23.70 -3.70
N THR A 38 -11.00 24.11 -3.00
CA THR A 38 -10.36 25.42 -3.12
C THR A 38 -8.86 25.26 -3.35
N ASP A 39 -8.21 26.37 -3.73
CA ASP A 39 -6.76 26.41 -3.91
C ASP A 39 -6.02 25.78 -2.70
N PRO A 40 -5.02 24.90 -2.95
CA PRO A 40 -4.38 24.14 -1.90
C PRO A 40 -3.20 24.86 -1.22
N GLN A 41 -2.82 26.07 -1.64
CA GLN A 41 -1.62 26.78 -1.15
C GLN A 41 -1.62 26.92 0.38
N ALA A 42 -2.68 27.49 0.95
CA ALA A 42 -2.77 27.73 2.39
C ALA A 42 -2.73 26.42 3.19
N VAL A 43 -3.38 25.36 2.67
CA VAL A 43 -3.40 24.03 3.29
C VAL A 43 -2.03 23.36 3.18
N GLY A 44 -1.37 23.45 2.03
CA GLY A 44 -0.02 22.94 1.79
C GLY A 44 0.98 23.57 2.75
N ALA A 45 0.97 24.90 2.88
CA ALA A 45 1.83 25.64 3.81
C ALA A 45 1.58 25.27 5.28
N ALA A 46 0.31 25.25 5.71
CA ALA A 46 -0.06 24.89 7.08
C ALA A 46 0.33 23.45 7.43
N THR A 47 0.19 22.52 6.49
CA THR A 47 0.52 21.10 6.68
C THR A 47 1.97 20.76 6.37
N ARG A 48 2.75 21.72 5.85
CA ARG A 48 4.11 21.54 5.29
C ARG A 48 4.17 20.37 4.31
N ALA A 49 3.18 20.30 3.41
CA ALA A 49 3.04 19.24 2.42
C ALA A 49 3.10 19.81 1.01
N ALA A 50 3.52 18.98 0.06
CA ALA A 50 3.41 19.31 -1.35
C ALA A 50 1.94 19.50 -1.74
N ALA A 51 1.65 20.54 -2.51
CA ALA A 51 0.32 20.86 -2.99
C ALA A 51 0.36 21.27 -4.47
N PHE A 52 -0.69 20.97 -5.22
CA PHE A 52 -0.76 21.22 -6.65
C PHE A 52 -2.15 21.72 -7.07
N ALA A 53 -2.17 22.76 -7.91
CA ALA A 53 -3.36 23.18 -8.65
C ALA A 53 -3.13 22.85 -10.13
N LEU A 54 -4.03 22.05 -10.70
CA LEU A 54 -4.06 21.69 -12.12
C LEU A 54 -5.33 22.25 -12.74
N HIS A 55 -5.18 22.95 -13.86
CA HIS A 55 -6.28 23.55 -14.59
C HIS A 55 -6.10 23.30 -16.09
N ASP A 56 -7.12 22.76 -16.76
CA ASP A 56 -7.04 22.33 -18.17
C ASP A 56 -8.05 23.07 -19.06
N GLU A 57 -7.84 24.38 -19.25
CA GLU A 57 -8.55 25.23 -20.23
C GLU A 57 -7.69 26.46 -20.64
N PRO A 58 -7.47 26.76 -21.94
CA PRO A 58 -7.47 25.85 -23.09
C PRO A 58 -6.24 24.92 -23.11
N GLU A 59 -5.22 25.24 -22.30
CA GLU A 59 -3.99 24.49 -22.12
C GLU A 59 -3.91 23.99 -20.68
N LEU A 60 -3.25 22.85 -20.49
CA LEU A 60 -2.99 22.34 -19.15
C LEU A 60 -1.96 23.23 -18.45
N THR A 61 -2.34 23.77 -17.30
CA THR A 61 -1.45 24.51 -16.40
C THR A 61 -1.28 23.77 -15.08
N VAL A 62 -0.08 23.82 -14.53
CA VAL A 62 0.30 23.17 -13.28
C VAL A 62 1.03 24.16 -12.40
N THR A 63 0.45 24.42 -11.24
CA THR A 63 1.04 25.24 -10.18
C THR A 63 1.34 24.36 -8.99
N GLY A 64 2.62 24.24 -8.63
CA GLY A 64 3.07 23.56 -7.42
C GLY A 64 3.30 24.52 -6.28
N TYR A 65 2.98 24.08 -5.08
CA TYR A 65 3.27 24.79 -3.84
C TYR A 65 4.23 23.94 -3.01
N ARG A 66 5.38 24.51 -2.71
CA ARG A 66 6.41 23.89 -1.87
C ARG A 66 5.95 23.88 -0.41
N PRO A 67 6.53 23.00 0.43
CA PRO A 67 6.17 22.91 1.86
C PRO A 67 6.35 24.20 2.67
N ASP A 68 7.13 25.16 2.17
CA ASP A 68 7.34 26.50 2.74
C ASP A 68 6.33 27.54 2.23
N GLY A 69 5.45 27.18 1.30
CA GLY A 69 4.46 28.04 0.69
C GLY A 69 4.92 28.76 -0.58
N GLU A 70 6.17 28.57 -1.00
CA GLU A 70 6.66 29.11 -2.27
C GLU A 70 5.99 28.43 -3.47
N VAL A 71 5.75 29.23 -4.50
CA VAL A 71 5.15 28.77 -5.75
C VAL A 71 6.25 28.25 -6.68
N ALA A 72 6.09 27.02 -7.15
CA ALA A 72 6.89 26.42 -8.21
C ALA A 72 6.02 26.25 -9.45
N HIS A 73 6.44 26.83 -10.58
CA HIS A 73 5.70 26.71 -11.84
C HIS A 73 6.31 25.64 -12.75
N GLY A 74 5.46 24.84 -13.39
CA GLY A 74 5.89 23.93 -14.46
C GLY A 74 6.68 22.69 -13.99
N GLY A 75 7.69 22.29 -14.78
CA GLY A 75 8.37 20.99 -14.70
C GLY A 75 9.15 20.70 -13.40
N GLU A 76 9.38 21.72 -12.57
CA GLU A 76 10.16 21.63 -11.32
C GLU A 76 9.43 20.87 -10.21
N ALA A 77 8.11 20.74 -10.34
CA ALA A 77 7.25 20.02 -9.41
C ALA A 77 7.23 18.49 -9.62
N ALA A 78 7.78 18.00 -10.72
CA ALA A 78 7.70 16.58 -11.07
C ALA A 78 8.52 15.68 -10.13
N LEU A 79 8.05 14.44 -9.94
CA LEU A 79 8.86 13.38 -9.33
C LEU A 79 10.12 13.11 -10.17
N PRO A 80 11.17 12.52 -9.57
CA PRO A 80 12.31 12.00 -10.34
C PRO A 80 11.84 11.08 -11.47
N GLY A 81 12.18 11.43 -12.72
CA GLY A 81 11.74 10.71 -13.92
C GLY A 81 10.38 11.15 -14.50
N GLY A 82 9.57 11.92 -13.76
CA GLY A 82 8.27 12.43 -14.20
C GLY A 82 8.34 13.65 -15.13
N GLY A 83 9.47 14.35 -15.20
CA GLY A 83 9.59 15.61 -15.93
C GLY A 83 9.33 15.51 -17.44
N ALA A 84 9.67 14.38 -18.07
CA ALA A 84 9.37 14.16 -19.50
C ALA A 84 7.85 13.96 -19.72
N LEU A 85 7.20 13.19 -18.85
CA LEU A 85 5.77 12.95 -18.88
C LEU A 85 4.98 14.23 -18.60
N LEU A 86 5.42 15.04 -17.62
CA LEU A 86 4.81 16.32 -17.33
C LEU A 86 4.93 17.28 -18.51
N ARG A 87 6.10 17.36 -19.16
CA ARG A 87 6.26 18.17 -20.39
C ARG A 87 5.35 17.71 -21.51
N GLN A 88 5.20 16.40 -21.69
CA GLN A 88 4.26 15.85 -22.69
C GLN A 88 2.82 16.28 -22.38
N ALA A 89 2.38 16.16 -21.13
CA ALA A 89 1.04 16.58 -20.71
C ALA A 89 0.78 18.09 -20.91
N LEU A 90 1.80 18.92 -20.72
CA LEU A 90 1.71 20.39 -20.86
C LEU A 90 1.74 20.87 -22.31
N VAL A 91 2.49 20.20 -23.20
CA VAL A 91 2.83 20.73 -24.54
C VAL A 91 2.05 20.07 -25.68
N HIS A 92 1.51 18.86 -25.50
CA HIS A 92 0.90 18.17 -26.63
C HIS A 92 -0.53 18.62 -26.97
N ASP A 93 -0.67 19.08 -28.21
CA ASP A 93 -1.92 19.47 -28.87
C ASP A 93 -2.41 18.40 -29.87
N GLU A 94 -2.04 17.13 -29.64
CA GLU A 94 -2.54 16.04 -30.48
C GLU A 94 -4.05 15.85 -30.27
N PRO A 95 -4.89 15.81 -31.33
CA PRO A 95 -6.35 15.67 -31.20
C PRO A 95 -6.80 14.38 -30.49
N ARG A 96 -5.92 13.37 -30.42
CA ARG A 96 -6.16 12.10 -29.73
C ARG A 96 -5.78 12.14 -28.25
N TYR A 97 -5.01 13.15 -27.83
CA TYR A 97 -4.58 13.31 -26.45
C TYR A 97 -5.58 14.20 -25.71
N THR A 98 -6.62 13.55 -25.21
CA THR A 98 -7.76 14.24 -24.58
C THR A 98 -7.34 14.98 -23.30
N ALA A 99 -8.10 16.00 -22.93
CA ALA A 99 -7.97 16.71 -21.65
C ALA A 99 -7.83 15.76 -20.44
N ALA A 100 -8.67 14.72 -20.39
CA ALA A 100 -8.61 13.70 -19.33
C ALA A 100 -7.28 12.92 -19.32
N ALA A 101 -6.72 12.61 -20.49
CA ALA A 101 -5.45 11.91 -20.60
C ALA A 101 -4.28 12.81 -20.16
N ARG A 102 -4.28 14.10 -20.54
CA ARG A 102 -3.28 15.10 -20.10
C ARG A 102 -3.25 15.24 -18.58
N LEU A 103 -4.42 15.42 -17.97
CA LEU A 103 -4.56 15.53 -16.51
C LEU A 103 -4.10 14.26 -15.79
N THR A 104 -4.44 13.09 -16.33
CA THR A 104 -4.02 11.80 -15.77
C THR A 104 -2.49 11.66 -15.77
N ASP A 105 -1.84 12.01 -16.87
CA ASP A 105 -0.38 11.91 -16.99
C ASP A 105 0.34 12.97 -16.16
N ALA A 106 -0.21 14.18 -16.05
CA ALA A 106 0.29 15.19 -15.12
C ALA A 106 0.18 14.71 -13.67
N CYS A 107 -0.94 14.10 -13.27
CA CYS A 107 -1.09 13.51 -11.93
C CYS A 107 0.00 12.45 -11.67
N ARG A 108 0.21 11.52 -12.61
CA ARG A 108 1.27 10.50 -12.52
C ARG A 108 2.66 11.12 -12.38
N ALA A 109 2.97 12.13 -13.19
CA ALA A 109 4.26 12.81 -13.16
C ALA A 109 4.53 13.53 -11.84
N LEU A 110 3.48 14.03 -11.17
CA LEU A 110 3.54 14.72 -9.88
C LEU A 110 3.42 13.76 -8.67
N GLY A 111 3.13 12.47 -8.90
CA GLY A 111 2.84 11.50 -7.84
C GLY A 111 1.49 11.69 -7.16
N VAL A 112 0.59 12.44 -7.79
CA VAL A 112 -0.80 12.60 -7.37
C VAL A 112 -1.61 11.41 -7.92
N PRO A 113 -2.38 10.70 -7.09
CA PRO A 113 -3.20 9.59 -7.56
C PRO A 113 -4.27 10.08 -8.58
N PRO A 114 -4.29 9.56 -9.82
CA PRO A 114 -5.29 9.93 -10.84
C PRO A 114 -6.73 9.67 -10.40
N GLU A 115 -6.96 8.79 -9.44
CA GLU A 115 -8.25 8.49 -8.83
C GLU A 115 -8.91 9.75 -8.24
N LEU A 116 -8.11 10.74 -7.84
CA LEU A 116 -8.61 12.03 -7.36
C LEU A 116 -9.32 12.85 -8.46
N LEU A 117 -9.07 12.59 -9.75
CA LEU A 117 -9.72 13.30 -10.85
C LEU A 117 -11.22 13.02 -10.96
N LEU A 118 -11.68 11.91 -10.39
CA LEU A 118 -13.10 11.53 -10.44
C LEU A 118 -13.92 12.41 -9.48
N ASP A 119 -15.06 12.95 -9.92
CA ASP A 119 -15.96 13.83 -9.12
C ASP A 119 -16.42 13.18 -7.81
N ARG A 120 -16.56 11.87 -7.88
CA ARG A 120 -16.48 10.98 -6.75
C ARG A 120 -15.32 10.07 -7.12
N PRO A 121 -14.13 10.19 -6.51
CA PRO A 121 -13.27 9.02 -6.48
C PRO A 121 -14.16 7.89 -6.00
N PRO A 122 -14.00 6.66 -6.51
CA PRO A 122 -14.56 5.54 -5.78
C PRO A 122 -14.11 5.80 -4.35
N ARG A 123 -15.07 6.06 -3.46
CA ARG A 123 -14.77 5.93 -2.05
C ARG A 123 -14.22 4.52 -2.06
N HIS A 124 -12.92 4.39 -1.87
CA HIS A 124 -12.43 3.16 -1.31
C HIS A 124 -13.20 3.15 -0.01
N ALA A 125 -14.36 2.47 -0.03
CA ALA A 125 -14.90 1.86 1.15
C ALA A 125 -13.63 1.25 1.74
N PRO A 126 -13.18 1.75 2.91
CA PRO A 126 -11.87 1.38 3.45
C PRO A 126 -11.76 -0.11 3.19
N LEU A 127 -10.79 -0.53 2.35
CA LEU A 127 -10.70 -1.90 1.84
C LEU A 127 -11.10 -2.78 3.00
N PRO A 128 -12.26 -3.47 2.94
CA PRO A 128 -12.89 -3.98 4.14
C PRO A 128 -11.83 -4.75 4.87
N VAL A 129 -11.38 -4.21 6.02
CA VAL A 129 -10.14 -4.66 6.69
C VAL A 129 -10.17 -6.16 6.59
N PRO A 130 -9.27 -6.78 5.80
CA PRO A 130 -9.39 -8.19 5.55
C PRO A 130 -9.46 -8.83 6.93
N ARG A 131 -10.59 -9.48 7.24
CA ARG A 131 -10.86 -9.94 8.60
C ARG A 131 -9.76 -10.88 9.08
N SER A 132 -9.08 -11.49 8.12
CA SER A 132 -7.88 -12.28 8.28
C SER A 132 -6.84 -11.92 7.23
N GLY A 133 -5.59 -11.98 7.66
CA GLY A 133 -4.42 -11.79 6.84
C GLY A 133 -3.19 -12.07 7.67
N LEU A 134 -2.06 -12.16 6.99
CA LEU A 134 -0.76 -12.43 7.59
C LEU A 134 0.33 -11.77 6.76
N VAL A 135 1.52 -11.62 7.35
CA VAL A 135 2.71 -11.21 6.63
C VAL A 135 3.74 -12.33 6.71
N LEU A 136 4.21 -12.81 5.57
CA LEU A 136 5.41 -13.65 5.49
C LEU A 136 6.62 -12.73 5.49
N VAL A 137 7.60 -13.01 6.33
CA VAL A 137 8.83 -12.22 6.44
C VAL A 137 10.01 -13.13 6.16
N GLY A 138 10.88 -12.71 5.25
CA GLY A 138 12.11 -13.42 4.87
C GLY A 138 13.21 -13.32 5.94
N LEU A 139 12.85 -13.56 7.19
CA LEU A 139 13.69 -13.48 8.37
C LEU A 139 13.45 -14.70 9.26
N ASP A 140 14.45 -15.06 10.06
CA ASP A 140 14.23 -16.00 11.15
C ASP A 140 13.24 -15.40 12.18
N PRO A 141 12.57 -16.23 12.99
CA PRO A 141 11.49 -15.76 13.86
C PRO A 141 11.94 -14.77 14.92
N ALA A 142 13.18 -14.85 15.40
CA ALA A 142 13.68 -13.94 16.43
C ALA A 142 13.94 -12.55 15.84
N ALA A 143 14.59 -12.48 14.68
CA ALA A 143 14.79 -11.22 13.96
C ALA A 143 13.46 -10.59 13.52
N ALA A 144 12.55 -11.40 12.96
CA ALA A 144 11.22 -10.92 12.59
C ALA A 144 10.42 -10.42 13.80
N ALA A 145 10.51 -11.09 14.96
CA ALA A 145 9.83 -10.67 16.18
C ALA A 145 10.39 -9.36 16.78
N ALA A 146 11.69 -9.11 16.63
CA ALA A 146 12.33 -7.87 17.02
C ALA A 146 11.81 -6.68 16.20
N ASP A 147 11.64 -6.85 14.89
CA ASP A 147 11.07 -5.83 14.01
C ASP A 147 9.55 -5.72 14.13
N ALA A 148 8.87 -6.79 14.56
CA ALA A 148 7.42 -6.81 14.73
C ALA A 148 6.89 -5.71 15.66
N VAL A 149 7.67 -5.24 16.64
CA VAL A 149 7.24 -4.11 17.50
C VAL A 149 7.01 -2.83 16.71
N LEU A 150 7.73 -2.63 15.60
CA LEU A 150 7.64 -1.44 14.76
C LEU A 150 6.30 -1.37 14.01
N THR A 151 5.61 -2.51 13.89
CA THR A 151 4.26 -2.54 13.33
C THR A 151 3.25 -1.84 14.24
N GLY A 152 3.58 -1.58 15.51
CA GLY A 152 2.71 -0.88 16.44
C GLY A 152 1.46 -1.65 16.85
N GLN A 153 1.44 -2.97 16.62
CA GLN A 153 0.39 -3.89 17.07
C GLN A 153 1.03 -5.04 17.88
N SER A 154 0.24 -5.74 18.69
CA SER A 154 0.70 -7.02 19.23
C SER A 154 0.60 -8.11 18.17
N SER A 155 1.51 -9.05 18.20
CA SER A 155 1.58 -10.08 17.17
C SER A 155 2.21 -11.37 17.65
N TRP A 156 2.00 -12.41 16.85
CA TRP A 156 2.79 -13.63 16.88
C TRP A 156 3.69 -13.67 15.66
N THR A 157 4.96 -14.03 15.89
CA THR A 157 5.91 -14.41 14.85
C THR A 157 6.16 -15.89 14.95
N VAL A 158 5.77 -16.65 13.94
CA VAL A 158 5.79 -18.11 13.95
C VAL A 158 6.80 -18.62 12.92
N PRO A 159 7.73 -19.52 13.30
CA PRO A 159 8.61 -20.17 12.32
C PRO A 159 7.80 -20.93 11.27
N PHE A 160 8.15 -20.74 10.00
CA PHE A 160 7.58 -21.50 8.91
C PHE A 160 8.65 -22.32 8.18
N THR A 161 9.71 -21.68 7.69
CA THR A 161 10.88 -22.35 7.10
C THR A 161 12.14 -21.74 7.70
N PRO A 162 13.33 -22.32 7.47
CA PRO A 162 14.57 -21.68 7.87
C PRO A 162 14.76 -20.25 7.33
N LYS A 163 14.03 -19.85 6.29
CA LYS A 163 14.11 -18.52 5.66
C LYS A 163 12.89 -17.64 5.90
N TRP A 164 11.77 -18.20 6.34
CA TRP A 164 10.49 -17.49 6.39
C TRP A 164 9.80 -17.65 7.73
N SER A 165 9.27 -16.54 8.22
CA SER A 165 8.45 -16.46 9.42
C SER A 165 7.07 -15.87 9.09
N LEU A 166 6.05 -16.29 9.81
CA LEU A 166 4.69 -15.79 9.72
C LEU A 166 4.44 -14.76 10.81
N HIS A 167 4.12 -13.52 10.45
CA HIS A 167 3.69 -12.47 11.36
C HIS A 167 2.17 -12.29 11.31
N LEU A 168 1.54 -12.40 12.48
CA LEU A 168 0.10 -12.51 12.66
C LEU A 168 -0.36 -11.54 13.75
N TRP A 169 -1.37 -10.72 13.45
CA TRP A 169 -2.01 -9.89 14.48
C TRP A 169 -2.82 -10.78 15.44
N ASP A 170 -2.61 -10.61 16.74
CA ASP A 170 -3.25 -11.44 17.78
C ASP A 170 -4.58 -10.88 18.30
N GLY A 171 -5.06 -9.78 17.72
CA GLY A 171 -6.34 -9.15 18.08
C GLY A 171 -6.24 -8.09 19.18
N ALA A 172 -5.09 -7.93 19.82
CA ALA A 172 -4.88 -6.88 20.80
C ALA A 172 -4.30 -5.59 20.18
N GLY A 173 -4.69 -4.45 20.75
CA GLY A 173 -4.28 -3.13 20.25
C GLY A 173 -5.02 -2.69 18.97
N ARG A 174 -4.47 -1.68 18.30
CA ARG A 174 -5.00 -1.19 17.02
C ARG A 174 -4.40 -2.03 15.89
N PRO A 175 -5.20 -2.61 14.98
CA PRO A 175 -4.66 -3.34 13.85
C PRO A 175 -3.90 -2.40 12.91
N THR A 176 -2.74 -2.86 12.47
CA THR A 176 -1.95 -2.23 11.42
C THR A 176 -2.29 -2.91 10.10
N PRO A 177 -2.54 -2.16 9.01
CA PRO A 177 -2.79 -2.76 7.70
C PRO A 177 -1.68 -3.72 7.30
N TYR A 178 -2.02 -4.89 6.75
CA TYR A 178 -1.04 -5.92 6.39
C TYR A 178 0.02 -5.42 5.39
N THR A 179 -0.38 -4.49 4.50
CA THR A 179 0.53 -3.81 3.57
C THR A 179 1.56 -2.97 4.34
N THR A 180 1.12 -2.14 5.29
CA THR A 180 2.00 -1.37 6.17
C THR A 180 2.90 -2.28 7.01
N ALA A 181 2.36 -3.36 7.56
CA ALA A 181 3.15 -4.33 8.31
C ALA A 181 4.23 -4.98 7.43
N ALA A 182 3.93 -5.32 6.17
CA ALA A 182 4.92 -5.85 5.25
C ALA A 182 6.03 -4.84 4.93
N TYR A 183 5.72 -3.56 4.71
CA TYR A 183 6.77 -2.53 4.54
C TYR A 183 7.67 -2.38 5.76
N VAL A 184 7.08 -2.43 6.95
CA VAL A 184 7.83 -2.35 8.22
C VAL A 184 8.73 -3.57 8.39
N LEU A 185 8.20 -4.77 8.12
CA LEU A 185 8.88 -6.04 8.36
C LEU A 185 9.85 -6.44 7.26
N ALA A 186 9.67 -5.92 6.03
CA ALA A 186 10.58 -6.21 4.93
C ALA A 186 12.01 -5.79 5.31
N GLY A 187 12.22 -4.56 5.79
CA GLY A 187 13.55 -4.11 6.20
C GLY A 187 14.58 -4.24 5.07
N ARG A 188 15.45 -5.26 5.11
CA ARG A 188 16.38 -5.63 4.01
C ARG A 188 16.03 -6.94 3.30
N ASN A 189 14.96 -7.60 3.74
CA ASN A 189 14.50 -8.90 3.30
C ASN A 189 13.16 -8.75 2.55
N PRO A 190 12.75 -9.78 1.79
CA PRO A 190 11.42 -9.79 1.22
C PRO A 190 10.36 -9.96 2.31
N ALA A 191 9.22 -9.29 2.14
CA ALA A 191 8.00 -9.56 2.90
C ALA A 191 6.80 -9.69 1.95
N VAL A 192 5.89 -10.59 2.26
CA VAL A 192 4.68 -10.83 1.47
C VAL A 192 3.48 -10.64 2.39
N ALA A 193 2.67 -9.60 2.17
CA ALA A 193 1.37 -9.51 2.81
C ALA A 193 0.40 -10.41 2.06
N LEU A 194 -0.34 -11.24 2.79
CA LEU A 194 -1.46 -12.03 2.28
C LEU A 194 -2.72 -11.64 3.04
N TRP A 195 -3.83 -11.48 2.32
CA TRP A 195 -5.11 -11.15 2.94
C TRP A 195 -6.28 -11.83 2.24
N TRP A 196 -7.34 -12.11 2.99
CA TRP A 196 -8.51 -12.76 2.41
C TRP A 196 -9.80 -12.48 3.19
N SER A 197 -10.90 -12.61 2.47
CA SER A 197 -12.27 -12.63 2.95
C SER A 197 -13.11 -13.55 2.05
N ALA A 198 -14.42 -13.60 2.30
CA ALA A 198 -15.35 -14.29 1.41
C ALA A 198 -15.50 -13.62 0.02
N ARG A 199 -15.17 -12.32 -0.09
CA ARG A 199 -15.40 -11.50 -1.30
C ARG A 199 -14.13 -11.13 -2.05
N GLU A 200 -12.98 -11.17 -1.38
CA GLU A 200 -11.71 -10.77 -1.98
C GLU A 200 -10.55 -11.49 -1.31
N ALA A 201 -9.45 -11.59 -2.02
CA ALA A 201 -8.17 -12.05 -1.49
C ALA A 201 -7.05 -11.39 -2.29
N GLY A 202 -5.88 -11.24 -1.70
CA GLY A 202 -4.77 -10.64 -2.43
C GLY A 202 -3.45 -10.76 -1.71
N LEU A 203 -2.43 -10.30 -2.42
CA LEU A 203 -1.07 -10.30 -1.98
C LEU A 203 -0.34 -9.04 -2.45
N LEU A 204 0.64 -8.61 -1.66
CA LEU A 204 1.71 -7.73 -2.13
C LEU A 204 3.04 -8.32 -1.71
N VAL A 205 4.05 -8.13 -2.55
CA VAL A 205 5.45 -8.45 -2.27
C VAL A 205 6.23 -7.16 -2.16
N VAL A 206 6.95 -7.00 -1.06
CA VAL A 206 7.78 -5.85 -0.75
C VAL A 206 9.21 -6.31 -0.57
N HIS A 207 10.16 -5.65 -1.24
CA HIS A 207 11.59 -5.80 -0.99
C HIS A 207 12.12 -4.51 -0.38
N GLY A 208 12.40 -4.55 0.92
CA GLY A 208 12.72 -3.37 1.72
C GLY A 208 11.61 -2.30 1.69
N SER A 209 11.87 -1.14 1.08
CA SER A 209 10.88 -0.05 0.98
C SER A 209 10.11 -0.01 -0.35
N LYS A 210 10.31 -1.01 -1.23
CA LYS A 210 9.73 -1.02 -2.58
C LYS A 210 8.69 -2.12 -2.74
N LEU A 211 7.50 -1.77 -3.23
CA LEU A 211 6.56 -2.73 -3.78
C LEU A 211 7.14 -3.26 -5.10
N VAL A 212 7.30 -4.57 -5.20
CA VAL A 212 7.85 -5.23 -6.40
C VAL A 212 6.80 -6.01 -7.17
N ALA A 213 5.76 -6.49 -6.49
CA ALA A 213 4.67 -7.23 -7.11
C ALA A 213 3.39 -7.18 -6.26
N GLY A 214 2.23 -7.32 -6.91
CA GLY A 214 0.96 -7.41 -6.22
C GLY A 214 -0.10 -8.06 -7.08
N HIS A 215 -1.06 -8.70 -6.44
CA HIS A 215 -2.19 -9.33 -7.10
C HIS A 215 -3.41 -9.35 -6.16
N GLN A 216 -4.62 -9.26 -6.72
CA GLN A 216 -5.85 -9.37 -5.95
C GLN A 216 -6.93 -10.05 -6.77
N TRP A 217 -7.65 -10.97 -6.14
CA TRP A 217 -8.90 -11.56 -6.60
C TRP A 217 -10.10 -10.83 -5.98
N GLY A 218 -11.14 -10.60 -6.77
CA GLY A 218 -12.40 -9.96 -6.33
C GLY A 218 -12.75 -8.71 -7.13
N ASP A 219 -13.80 -8.02 -6.70
CA ASP A 219 -14.51 -6.99 -7.49
C ASP A 219 -13.72 -5.68 -7.73
N TRP A 220 -12.59 -5.49 -7.04
CA TRP A 220 -11.92 -4.17 -6.92
C TRP A 220 -10.46 -4.12 -7.37
N ALA A 221 -9.95 -5.17 -7.99
CA ALA A 221 -8.53 -5.24 -8.32
C ALA A 221 -8.23 -4.62 -9.70
N PRO A 222 -7.38 -3.58 -9.80
CA PRO A 222 -6.80 -3.15 -11.07
C PRO A 222 -5.73 -4.18 -11.49
N ILE A 223 -6.18 -5.30 -12.06
CA ILE A 223 -5.29 -6.39 -12.51
C ILE A 223 -4.91 -6.14 -13.96
N THR A 224 -3.61 -6.00 -14.24
CA THR A 224 -3.08 -6.13 -15.60
C THR A 224 -2.48 -7.53 -15.80
N PRO A 225 -2.50 -8.08 -17.02
CA PRO A 225 -1.82 -9.33 -17.34
C PRO A 225 -0.33 -9.33 -16.97
N GLU A 226 0.32 -8.16 -17.09
CA GLU A 226 1.72 -7.91 -16.80
C GLU A 226 2.00 -7.93 -15.30
N SER A 227 1.20 -7.22 -14.49
CA SER A 227 1.39 -7.21 -13.03
C SER A 227 1.18 -8.59 -12.41
N THR A 228 0.27 -9.38 -12.99
CA THR A 228 0.01 -10.75 -12.56
C THR A 228 1.16 -11.70 -12.88
N ALA A 229 1.73 -11.59 -14.09
CA ALA A 229 2.89 -12.39 -14.47
C ALA A 229 4.11 -12.04 -13.62
N GLU A 230 4.29 -10.74 -13.31
CA GLU A 230 5.35 -10.31 -12.42
C GLU A 230 5.19 -10.88 -11.01
N ALA A 231 3.99 -10.84 -10.45
CA ALA A 231 3.71 -11.44 -9.15
C ALA A 231 4.00 -12.95 -9.11
N GLY A 232 3.62 -13.70 -10.16
CA GLY A 232 3.94 -15.12 -10.26
C GLY A 232 5.45 -15.40 -10.28
N ARG A 233 6.23 -14.61 -11.03
CA ARG A 233 7.69 -14.74 -11.10
C ARG A 233 8.39 -14.38 -9.81
N VAL A 234 8.02 -13.26 -9.20
CA VAL A 234 8.63 -12.79 -7.94
C VAL A 234 8.37 -13.81 -6.82
N LEU A 235 7.13 -14.29 -6.70
CA LEU A 235 6.79 -15.32 -5.71
C LEU A 235 7.58 -16.62 -5.94
N ALA A 236 7.69 -17.08 -7.20
CA ALA A 236 8.47 -18.28 -7.52
C ALA A 236 9.94 -18.14 -7.09
N ALA A 237 10.55 -16.98 -7.34
CA ALA A 237 11.92 -16.70 -6.97
C ALA A 237 12.10 -16.62 -5.45
N ASP A 238 11.26 -15.85 -4.76
CA ASP A 238 11.35 -15.61 -3.31
C ASP A 238 11.12 -16.89 -2.48
N PHE A 239 10.25 -17.79 -2.96
CA PHE A 239 9.97 -19.07 -2.31
C PHE A 239 10.88 -20.23 -2.79
N GLY A 240 11.81 -19.97 -3.71
CA GLY A 240 12.76 -20.99 -4.18
C GLY A 240 12.10 -22.10 -5.01
N VAL A 241 11.01 -21.78 -5.71
CA VAL A 241 10.25 -22.69 -6.59
C VAL A 241 10.16 -22.12 -8.02
N PRO A 242 11.30 -21.84 -8.68
CA PRO A 242 11.32 -21.15 -9.98
C PRO A 242 10.58 -21.91 -11.09
N ASP A 243 10.54 -23.24 -11.02
CA ASP A 243 9.78 -24.12 -11.91
C ASP A 243 8.26 -23.93 -11.79
N GLN A 244 7.78 -23.37 -10.68
CA GLN A 244 6.36 -23.08 -10.44
C GLN A 244 5.91 -21.70 -10.94
N ALA A 245 6.77 -20.87 -11.54
CA ALA A 245 6.41 -19.52 -11.97
C ALA A 245 5.20 -19.47 -12.92
N LEU A 246 5.10 -20.44 -13.83
CA LEU A 246 3.95 -20.55 -14.75
C LEU A 246 2.69 -21.02 -14.02
N SER A 247 2.79 -22.00 -13.11
CA SER A 247 1.69 -22.48 -12.28
C SER A 247 1.12 -21.36 -11.39
N LEU A 248 2.00 -20.58 -10.78
CA LEU A 248 1.64 -19.42 -9.97
C LEU A 248 0.94 -18.36 -10.82
N THR A 249 1.54 -17.97 -11.95
CA THR A 249 0.91 -16.99 -12.87
C THR A 249 -0.47 -17.47 -13.35
N ALA A 250 -0.59 -18.75 -13.70
CA ALA A 250 -1.85 -19.34 -14.12
C ALA A 250 -2.91 -19.28 -13.00
N LEU A 251 -2.53 -19.62 -11.77
CA LEU A 251 -3.40 -19.52 -10.61
C LEU A 251 -3.85 -18.07 -10.37
N LEU A 252 -2.93 -17.10 -10.37
CA LEU A 252 -3.27 -15.69 -10.16
C LEU A 252 -4.24 -15.19 -11.25
N ARG A 253 -4.16 -15.72 -12.47
CA ARG A 253 -5.09 -15.36 -13.56
C ARG A 253 -6.48 -16.00 -13.43
N ARG A 254 -6.69 -16.98 -12.54
CA ARG A 254 -7.98 -17.66 -12.38
C ARG A 254 -9.04 -16.69 -11.85
N ARG A 255 -10.18 -16.66 -12.54
CA ARG A 255 -11.38 -15.90 -12.16
C ARG A 255 -12.55 -16.79 -11.77
N ASP A 256 -12.37 -18.10 -11.90
CA ASP A 256 -13.38 -19.13 -11.64
C ASP A 256 -13.33 -19.68 -10.21
N LEU A 257 -12.33 -19.27 -9.42
CA LEU A 257 -12.21 -19.62 -8.01
C LEU A 257 -12.82 -18.55 -7.11
N ALA A 258 -13.45 -18.98 -6.01
CA ALA A 258 -13.74 -18.06 -4.92
C ALA A 258 -12.41 -17.51 -4.34
N PRO A 259 -12.33 -16.25 -3.91
CA PRO A 259 -11.06 -15.64 -3.47
C PRO A 259 -10.34 -16.41 -2.36
N THR A 260 -11.08 -16.95 -1.38
CA THR A 260 -10.48 -17.80 -0.33
C THR A 260 -9.90 -19.10 -0.91
N GLN A 261 -10.55 -19.71 -1.91
CA GLN A 261 -10.04 -20.92 -2.56
C GLN A 261 -8.77 -20.62 -3.37
N ALA A 262 -8.74 -19.48 -4.09
CA ALA A 262 -7.55 -19.05 -4.81
C ALA A 262 -6.35 -18.84 -3.87
N MET A 263 -6.59 -18.21 -2.70
CA MET A 263 -5.58 -18.06 -1.66
C MET A 263 -5.11 -19.40 -1.09
N THR A 264 -6.01 -20.34 -0.81
CA THR A 264 -5.64 -21.70 -0.37
C THR A 264 -4.78 -22.42 -1.42
N SER A 265 -5.13 -22.33 -2.71
CA SER A 265 -4.32 -22.90 -3.79
C SER A 265 -2.95 -22.23 -3.90
N LEU A 266 -2.86 -20.92 -3.68
CA LEU A 266 -1.60 -20.18 -3.72
C LEU A 266 -0.66 -20.67 -2.63
N VAL A 267 -1.19 -20.77 -1.43
CA VAL A 267 -0.48 -21.27 -0.24
C VAL A 267 0.04 -22.68 -0.49
N ALA A 268 -0.79 -23.57 -1.03
CA ALA A 268 -0.38 -24.92 -1.36
C ALA A 268 0.76 -24.94 -2.39
N LEU A 269 0.71 -24.11 -3.44
CA LEU A 269 1.78 -24.01 -4.44
C LEU A 269 3.09 -23.47 -3.85
N LEU A 270 3.01 -22.56 -2.89
CA LEU A 270 4.17 -22.00 -2.19
C LEU A 270 4.68 -22.90 -1.05
N GLY A 271 4.05 -24.06 -0.83
CA GLY A 271 4.39 -24.96 0.28
C GLY A 271 4.13 -24.37 1.67
N LEU A 272 3.25 -23.36 1.76
CA LEU A 272 2.87 -22.73 3.02
C LEU A 272 1.95 -23.69 3.82
N PRO A 273 2.06 -23.77 5.15
CA PRO A 273 1.20 -24.61 5.95
C PRO A 273 -0.22 -24.07 5.89
N ASP A 274 -1.18 -24.97 5.73
CA ASP A 274 -2.61 -24.65 5.87
C ASP A 274 -2.97 -24.22 7.31
N ALA A 275 -2.02 -24.35 8.23
CA ALA A 275 -2.18 -24.18 9.67
C ALA A 275 -2.51 -22.74 10.13
N GLY A 276 -2.60 -21.75 9.24
CA GLY A 276 -3.11 -20.40 9.55
C GLY A 276 -4.21 -19.91 8.60
N LEU A 277 -4.26 -20.43 7.37
CA LEU A 277 -5.24 -20.04 6.38
C LEU A 277 -6.62 -20.67 6.66
N GLY A 278 -7.67 -19.95 6.29
CA GLY A 278 -9.05 -20.33 6.60
C GLY A 278 -9.52 -19.96 8.01
N ARG A 279 -8.64 -19.61 8.96
CA ARG A 279 -9.05 -19.04 10.26
C ARG A 279 -9.59 -17.63 10.06
N ARG A 280 -10.78 -17.37 10.62
CA ARG A 280 -11.56 -16.15 10.37
C ARG A 280 -11.50 -15.12 11.50
N SER A 281 -10.78 -15.39 12.59
CA SER A 281 -10.63 -14.49 13.72
C SER A 281 -9.19 -14.43 14.22
N ALA A 282 -8.84 -13.28 14.80
CA ALA A 282 -7.55 -13.08 15.44
C ALA A 282 -7.34 -14.02 16.64
N ASP A 283 -8.40 -14.31 17.42
CA ASP A 283 -8.33 -15.25 18.55
C ASP A 283 -7.95 -16.66 18.11
N ALA A 284 -8.53 -17.14 17.00
CA ALA A 284 -8.22 -18.47 16.47
C ALA A 284 -6.78 -18.55 15.95
N LEU A 285 -6.27 -17.46 15.37
CA LEU A 285 -4.86 -17.35 14.95
C LEU A 285 -3.94 -17.32 16.17
N ALA A 286 -4.24 -16.50 17.17
CA ALA A 286 -3.45 -16.38 18.39
C ALA A 286 -3.38 -17.71 19.17
N ALA A 287 -4.51 -18.41 19.31
CA ALA A 287 -4.57 -19.71 19.98
C ALA A 287 -3.72 -20.77 19.24
N TRP A 288 -3.74 -20.77 17.91
CA TRP A 288 -2.88 -21.64 17.12
C TRP A 288 -1.40 -21.27 17.26
N SER A 289 -1.07 -19.99 17.11
CA SER A 289 0.32 -19.50 17.19
C SER A 289 0.97 -19.83 18.53
N ALA A 290 0.21 -19.73 19.63
CA ALA A 290 0.68 -20.10 20.96
C ALA A 290 1.05 -21.59 21.10
N GLY A 291 0.50 -22.46 20.24
CA GLY A 291 0.81 -23.89 20.21
C GLY A 291 1.98 -24.26 19.29
N VAL A 292 2.54 -23.31 18.52
CA VAL A 292 3.64 -23.61 17.60
C VAL A 292 4.99 -23.45 18.31
N LEU A 293 5.81 -24.50 18.25
CA LEU A 293 7.16 -24.48 18.80
C LEU A 293 8.00 -23.39 18.15
N GLY A 294 8.64 -22.56 18.96
CA GLY A 294 9.47 -21.44 18.50
C GLY A 294 8.68 -20.19 18.11
N ALA A 295 7.35 -20.17 18.27
CA ALA A 295 6.57 -18.96 18.11
C ALA A 295 6.91 -17.92 19.18
N VAL A 296 7.08 -16.68 18.76
CA VAL A 296 7.40 -15.54 19.63
C VAL A 296 6.23 -14.58 19.63
N ARG A 297 5.71 -14.28 20.83
CA ARG A 297 4.70 -13.24 21.00
C ARG A 297 5.36 -11.89 21.26
N THR A 298 5.03 -10.92 20.45
CA THR A 298 5.48 -9.53 20.60
C THR A 298 4.33 -8.68 21.14
N PRO A 299 4.43 -8.11 22.36
CA PRO A 299 3.39 -7.24 22.88
C PRO A 299 3.42 -5.87 22.18
N HIS A 300 2.28 -5.19 22.16
CA HIS A 300 2.16 -3.82 21.67
C HIS A 300 3.14 -2.89 22.42
N LYS A 301 3.86 -2.06 21.67
CA LYS A 301 4.70 -0.96 22.18
C LYS A 301 4.31 0.35 21.52
N THR A 302 4.32 1.43 22.30
CA THR A 302 4.16 2.79 21.77
C THR A 302 5.33 3.15 20.84
N GLY A 303 5.15 4.09 19.90
CA GLY A 303 6.13 4.36 18.85
C GLY A 303 7.58 4.54 19.33
N LEU A 304 7.82 5.40 20.32
CA LEU A 304 9.17 5.58 20.88
C LEU A 304 9.71 4.34 21.60
N ALA A 305 8.84 3.59 22.29
CA ALA A 305 9.21 2.34 22.95
C ALA A 305 9.52 1.22 21.94
N ALA A 306 8.81 1.18 20.82
CA ALA A 306 9.07 0.27 19.71
C ALA A 306 10.43 0.56 19.06
N ILE A 307 10.72 1.83 18.74
CA ILE A 307 12.02 2.25 18.18
C ILE A 307 13.17 1.89 19.13
N ARG A 308 13.04 2.21 20.42
CA ARG A 308 14.08 1.88 21.42
C ARG A 308 14.31 0.38 21.56
N HIS A 309 13.26 -0.43 21.41
CA HIS A 309 13.38 -1.88 21.43
C HIS A 309 14.10 -2.37 20.19
N ALA A 310 13.64 -1.99 18.99
CA ALA A 310 14.27 -2.41 17.74
C ALA A 310 15.77 -2.04 17.66
N VAL A 311 16.12 -0.81 18.10
CA VAL A 311 17.54 -0.38 18.15
C VAL A 311 18.37 -1.19 19.16
N ARG A 312 17.76 -1.74 20.21
CA ARG A 312 18.45 -2.58 21.20
C ARG A 312 18.69 -3.98 20.66
N GLU A 313 17.71 -4.58 20.02
CA GLU A 313 17.80 -5.93 19.46
C GLU A 313 18.67 -5.99 18.20
N ALA A 314 18.87 -4.87 17.52
CA ALA A 314 19.76 -4.77 16.34
C ALA A 314 21.27 -4.70 16.67
N ARG A 315 21.66 -4.76 17.95
CA ARG A 315 23.06 -4.70 18.41
C ARG A 315 23.57 -6.09 18.77
#